data_AF-A0A482Z9S3-F1
#
_entry.id   AF-A0A482Z9S3-F1
#
_cell.length_a   1.000
_cell.length_b   1.000
_cell.length_c   1.000
_cell.angle_alpha   90.00
_cell.angle_beta   90.00
_cell.angle_gamma   90.00
#
_symmetry.space_group_name_H-M   'P 1'
#
loop_
_entity.id
_entity.type
_entity.pdbx_description
1 polymer ?
#
loop_
_entity_poly.entity_id
_entity_poly.type
_entity_poly.pdbx_seq_one_letter_code
_entity_poly.pdbx_strand_id
1 'polypeptide(L)'
;MLLATGLLATCFLGFVAALPPANTSQVIISDENCGKSAFSRSASFRITGGRDANRGEFPWMVSLVEIHDQKMYHTCGGAILNLNWILTAAHCIDGSLDKYRISVGQHQLSRAWEENVRFHRVSKIILHKTL
;
A
#
# COMPACT_ATOMS: atom_id res chain seq x y z
N MET A 1 -63.53 31.80 22.98
CA MET A 1 -63.24 31.76 21.53
C MET A 1 -62.01 30.87 21.35
N LEU A 2 -62.08 29.60 20.90
CA LEU A 2 -62.98 28.99 19.89
C LEU A 2 -63.01 29.87 18.62
N LEU A 3 -62.61 29.45 17.42
CA LEU A 3 -62.22 28.13 16.88
C LEU A 3 -60.70 28.13 16.51
N ALA A 4 -60.05 27.13 15.89
CA ALA A 4 -60.55 25.99 15.10
C ALA A 4 -59.65 24.72 15.15
N THR A 5 -59.77 23.88 14.11
CA THR A 5 -59.42 22.46 13.98
C THR A 5 -58.68 22.18 12.67
N GLY A 6 -57.75 21.22 12.63
CA GLY A 6 -57.12 20.72 11.40
C GLY A 6 -56.48 19.33 11.58
N LEU A 7 -57.18 18.28 11.15
CA LEU A 7 -56.67 16.90 11.17
C LEU A 7 -55.64 16.66 10.05
N LEU A 8 -54.56 15.94 10.38
CA LEU A 8 -53.95 14.85 9.59
C LEU A 8 -53.29 13.92 10.64
N ALA A 9 -53.65 12.63 10.76
CA ALA A 9 -53.10 11.51 9.97
C ALA A 9 -51.57 11.40 10.11
N THR A 10 -50.95 10.28 10.51
CA THR A 10 -51.46 8.91 10.72
C THR A 10 -50.52 8.09 11.61
N CYS A 11 -51.00 6.95 12.11
CA CYS A 11 -50.27 5.94 12.84
C CYS A 11 -49.03 5.39 12.10
N PHE A 12 -47.86 5.39 12.76
CA PHE A 12 -46.78 4.39 12.65
C PHE A 12 -46.08 4.38 14.02
N LEU A 13 -46.34 3.44 14.94
CA LEU A 13 -45.94 2.04 14.87
C LEU A 13 -44.57 1.83 14.22
N GLY A 14 -43.56 1.65 15.07
CA GLY A 14 -42.35 0.90 14.72
C GLY A 14 -41.26 1.65 13.98
N PHE A 15 -40.40 2.35 14.74
CA PHE A 15 -38.96 2.30 14.47
C PHE A 15 -38.24 1.95 15.77
N VAL A 16 -38.26 0.66 16.12
CA VAL A 16 -37.11 0.09 16.82
C VAL A 16 -35.97 0.22 15.83
N ALA A 17 -35.09 1.22 16.04
CA ALA A 17 -33.84 1.27 15.33
C ALA A 17 -32.99 0.09 15.80
N ALA A 18 -33.19 -1.06 15.13
CA ALA A 18 -32.30 -2.18 15.23
C ALA A 18 -30.93 -1.69 14.74
N LEU A 19 -30.07 -1.33 15.69
CA LEU A 19 -28.66 -1.14 15.39
C LEU A 19 -28.21 -2.41 14.67
N PRO A 20 -27.60 -2.32 13.46
CA PRO A 20 -27.04 -3.50 12.85
C PRO A 20 -26.05 -4.11 13.85
N PRO A 21 -26.07 -5.44 14.06
CA PRO A 21 -25.08 -6.04 14.93
C PRO A 21 -23.71 -5.64 14.40
N ALA A 22 -22.90 -4.99 15.25
CA ALA A 22 -21.53 -4.61 14.95
C ALA A 22 -20.64 -5.86 14.95
N ASN A 23 -21.00 -6.83 14.10
CA ASN A 23 -20.24 -8.02 13.79
C ASN A 23 -19.73 -7.88 12.36
N THR A 24 -18.56 -7.28 12.24
CA THR A 24 -17.67 -7.62 11.15
C THR A 24 -16.27 -7.52 11.70
N SER A 25 -15.45 -8.56 11.47
CA SER A 25 -14.02 -8.55 11.77
C SER A 25 -13.29 -7.61 10.81
N GLN A 26 -13.64 -6.32 10.87
CA GLN A 26 -13.04 -5.24 10.10
C GLN A 26 -11.68 -4.97 10.70
N VAL A 27 -10.70 -5.76 10.27
CA VAL A 27 -9.31 -5.34 10.33
C VAL A 27 -9.19 -4.17 9.35
N ILE A 28 -9.48 -2.98 9.86
CA ILE A 28 -9.33 -1.72 9.13
C ILE A 28 -7.83 -1.51 8.89
N ILE A 29 -7.30 -2.09 7.81
CA ILE A 29 -5.98 -1.75 7.25
C ILE A 29 -6.13 -0.43 6.50
N SER A 30 -6.52 0.63 7.21
CA SER A 30 -6.32 2.01 6.78
C SER A 30 -5.36 2.66 7.76
N ASP A 31 -4.07 2.39 7.58
CA ASP A 31 -3.06 3.30 8.11
C ASP A 31 -3.28 4.65 7.42
N GLU A 32 -3.76 5.64 8.19
CA GLU A 32 -4.05 6.98 7.68
C GLU A 32 -2.82 7.65 7.06
N ASN A 33 -1.62 7.09 7.24
CA ASN A 33 -0.36 7.60 6.71
C ASN A 33 0.12 6.91 5.43
N CYS A 34 -0.58 5.89 4.93
CA CYS A 34 -0.23 5.26 3.67
C CYS A 34 -0.47 6.19 2.45
N GLY A 35 0.26 5.99 1.36
CA GLY A 35 0.10 6.75 0.10
C GLY A 35 0.44 8.26 0.14
N LYS A 36 0.84 8.79 1.30
CA LYS A 36 1.31 10.17 1.49
C LYS A 36 2.79 10.31 1.12
N SER A 37 3.12 11.41 0.44
CA SER A 37 4.50 11.83 0.18
C SER A 37 4.72 13.22 0.76
N ALA A 38 5.95 13.52 1.20
CA ALA A 38 6.35 14.87 1.60
C ALA A 38 6.42 15.84 0.40
N PHE A 39 6.38 15.32 -0.83
CA PHE A 39 6.45 16.08 -2.06
C PHE A 39 5.04 16.25 -2.65
N SER A 40 4.71 17.48 -3.06
CA SER A 40 3.49 17.73 -3.81
C SER A 40 3.55 17.03 -5.16
N ARG A 41 2.50 16.26 -5.50
CA ARG A 41 2.39 15.58 -6.80
C ARG A 41 2.21 16.64 -7.90
N SER A 42 3.31 17.08 -8.51
CA SER A 42 3.26 17.80 -9.77
C SER A 42 2.55 16.92 -10.81
N ALA A 43 1.50 17.43 -11.45
CA ALA A 43 0.57 16.68 -12.29
C ALA A 43 1.15 16.24 -13.66
N SER A 44 2.45 15.97 -13.73
CA SER A 44 3.09 15.32 -14.86
C SER A 44 2.86 13.81 -14.76
N PHE A 45 1.86 13.30 -15.47
CA PHE A 45 1.50 11.89 -15.49
C PHE A 45 2.43 11.00 -16.34
N ARG A 46 3.52 11.55 -16.91
CA ARG A 46 4.34 10.86 -17.92
C ARG A 46 5.68 10.38 -17.36
N ILE A 47 5.79 9.06 -17.17
CA ILE A 47 7.07 8.39 -16.83
C ILE A 47 8.00 8.30 -18.04
N THR A 48 7.45 8.14 -19.25
CA THR A 48 8.20 8.17 -20.52
C THR A 48 8.83 9.54 -20.73
N GLY A 49 10.16 9.66 -20.63
CA GLY A 49 10.81 10.96 -20.60
C GLY A 49 10.29 11.83 -19.44
N GLY A 50 10.10 11.22 -18.28
CA GLY A 50 9.81 11.88 -17.01
C GLY A 50 11.06 12.57 -16.43
N ARG A 51 11.08 12.75 -15.11
CA ARG A 51 12.23 13.30 -14.38
C ARG A 51 12.68 12.34 -13.28
N ASP A 52 13.91 12.53 -12.81
CA ASP A 52 14.36 11.91 -11.58
C ASP A 52 13.41 12.30 -10.42
N ALA A 53 13.09 11.30 -9.60
CA ALA A 53 12.37 11.49 -8.36
C ALA A 53 13.27 12.22 -7.36
N ASN A 54 12.70 13.04 -6.47
CA ASN A 54 13.44 13.50 -5.32
C ASN A 54 13.66 12.34 -4.33
N ARG A 55 14.71 12.41 -3.50
CA ARG A 55 14.93 11.46 -2.41
C ARG A 55 13.69 11.43 -1.51
N GLY A 56 13.05 10.26 -1.40
CA GLY A 56 11.83 10.09 -0.60
C GLY A 56 10.54 10.58 -1.26
N GLU A 57 10.53 10.92 -2.56
CA GLU A 57 9.31 11.32 -3.27
C GLU A 57 8.28 10.19 -3.37
N PHE A 58 8.74 8.94 -3.41
CA PHE A 58 7.92 7.74 -3.38
C PHE A 58 8.36 6.82 -2.23
N PRO A 59 7.97 7.11 -0.96
CA PRO A 59 8.46 6.39 0.22
C PRO A 59 8.18 4.89 0.22
N TRP A 60 7.12 4.46 -0.48
CA TRP A 60 6.73 3.06 -0.63
C TRP A 60 7.54 2.31 -1.68
N MET A 61 8.39 2.97 -2.47
CA MET A 61 9.15 2.31 -3.54
C MET A 61 10.25 1.42 -2.96
N VAL A 62 10.27 0.14 -3.36
CA VAL A 62 11.32 -0.81 -2.97
C VAL A 62 12.03 -1.43 -4.18
N SER A 63 13.26 -1.85 -3.96
CA SER A 63 14.07 -2.59 -4.91
C SER A 63 14.14 -4.06 -4.49
N LEU A 64 13.71 -4.97 -5.37
CA LEU A 64 14.00 -6.40 -5.24
C LEU A 64 15.42 -6.63 -5.71
N VAL A 65 16.19 -7.29 -4.86
CA VAL A 65 17.62 -7.53 -5.03
C VAL A 65 17.88 -9.02 -4.99
N GLU A 66 18.41 -9.58 -6.06
CA GLU A 66 18.93 -10.95 -6.07
C GLU A 66 20.40 -10.99 -5.62
N ILE A 67 20.76 -12.03 -4.87
CA ILE A 67 22.15 -12.28 -4.45
C ILE A 67 22.77 -13.37 -5.34
N HIS A 68 23.81 -13.00 -6.09
CA HIS A 68 24.64 -13.93 -6.87
C HIS A 68 26.11 -13.67 -6.57
N ASP A 69 26.90 -14.72 -6.30
CA ASP A 69 28.35 -14.63 -6.01
C ASP A 69 28.73 -13.53 -5.00
N GLN A 70 27.97 -13.48 -3.89
CA GLN A 70 28.07 -12.46 -2.82
C GLN A 70 27.82 -11.00 -3.26
N LYS A 71 27.41 -10.76 -4.52
CA LYS A 71 27.03 -9.45 -5.06
C LYS A 71 25.51 -9.32 -5.11
N MET A 72 25.05 -8.08 -5.05
CA MET A 72 23.64 -7.70 -5.04
C MET A 72 23.24 -7.06 -6.37
N TYR A 73 22.18 -7.57 -6.98
CA TYR A 73 21.68 -7.14 -8.29
C TYR A 73 20.21 -6.73 -8.20
N HIS A 74 19.88 -5.50 -8.58
CA HIS A 74 18.49 -5.09 -8.74
C HIS A 74 17.83 -5.87 -9.88
N THR A 75 16.64 -6.42 -9.66
CA THR A 75 15.88 -7.15 -10.68
C THR A 75 14.50 -6.56 -10.95
N CYS A 76 13.77 -6.14 -9.92
CA CYS A 76 12.43 -5.58 -10.04
C CYS A 76 12.10 -4.52 -8.99
N GLY A 77 11.04 -3.75 -9.25
CA GLY A 77 10.43 -2.86 -8.27
C GLY A 77 9.35 -3.54 -7.41
N GLY A 78 8.96 -2.87 -6.33
CA GLY A 78 7.77 -3.21 -5.54
C GLY A 78 7.24 -2.02 -4.75
N ALA A 79 6.13 -2.22 -4.04
CA ALA A 79 5.51 -1.22 -3.18
C ALA A 79 5.33 -1.74 -1.75
N ILE A 80 5.68 -0.94 -0.74
CA ILE A 80 5.33 -1.19 0.67
C ILE A 80 3.82 -1.06 0.83
N LEU A 81 3.16 -2.11 1.32
CA LEU A 81 1.74 -2.08 1.70
C LEU A 81 1.57 -1.74 3.18
N ASN A 82 2.46 -2.25 4.03
CA ASN A 82 2.56 -1.97 5.47
C ASN A 82 3.93 -2.47 6.00
N LEU A 83 4.14 -2.41 7.32
CA LEU A 83 5.38 -2.80 7.99
C LEU A 83 5.96 -4.18 7.61
N ASN A 84 5.12 -5.14 7.19
CA ASN A 84 5.52 -6.54 6.95
C ASN A 84 5.23 -7.04 5.53
N TRP A 85 4.60 -6.23 4.66
CA TRP A 85 4.10 -6.67 3.37
C TRP A 85 4.56 -5.77 2.22
N ILE A 86 5.13 -6.42 1.19
CA ILE A 86 5.54 -5.82 -0.08
C ILE A 86 4.69 -6.40 -1.20
N LEU A 87 4.23 -5.56 -2.12
CA LEU A 87 3.61 -5.96 -3.39
C LEU A 87 4.62 -5.85 -4.53
N THR A 88 4.63 -6.83 -5.43
CA THR A 88 5.41 -6.83 -6.67
C THR A 88 4.69 -7.66 -7.74
N ALA A 89 5.21 -7.70 -8.97
CA ALA A 89 4.66 -8.53 -10.03
C ALA A 89 5.06 -10.01 -9.84
N ALA A 90 4.14 -10.94 -10.11
CA ALA A 90 4.41 -12.37 -9.98
C ALA A 90 5.57 -12.86 -10.86
N HIS A 91 5.78 -12.26 -12.04
CA HIS A 91 6.87 -12.61 -12.95
C HIS A 91 8.27 -12.19 -12.45
N CYS A 92 8.36 -11.37 -11.40
CA CYS A 92 9.63 -10.93 -10.82
C CYS A 92 10.24 -11.94 -9.82
N ILE A 93 9.49 -12.98 -9.44
CA ILE A 93 9.84 -13.90 -8.36
C ILE A 93 9.61 -15.35 -8.77
N ASP A 94 10.64 -16.19 -8.68
CA ASP A 94 10.57 -17.63 -8.95
C ASP A 94 10.10 -18.49 -7.75
N GLY A 95 9.97 -17.88 -6.57
CA GLY A 95 9.56 -18.53 -5.32
C GLY A 95 10.70 -18.78 -4.32
N SER A 96 11.96 -18.56 -4.73
CA SER A 96 13.16 -18.88 -3.92
C SER A 96 13.44 -17.82 -2.84
N LEU A 97 13.05 -18.08 -1.59
CA LEU A 97 13.19 -17.11 -0.48
C LEU A 97 14.62 -16.60 -0.26
N ASP A 98 15.62 -17.48 -0.34
CA ASP A 98 17.01 -17.12 -0.05
C ASP A 98 17.67 -16.26 -1.13
N LYS A 99 17.15 -16.32 -2.36
CA LYS A 99 17.63 -15.56 -3.52
C LYS A 99 17.40 -14.05 -3.35
N TYR A 100 16.28 -13.67 -2.72
CA TYR A 100 15.80 -12.29 -2.68
C TYR A 100 16.11 -11.55 -1.37
N ARG A 101 16.44 -10.26 -1.50
CA ARG A 101 16.37 -9.25 -0.44
C ARG A 101 15.53 -8.08 -0.92
N ILE A 102 14.86 -7.42 0.01
CA ILE A 102 14.14 -6.16 -0.25
C ILE A 102 15.00 -5.02 0.26
N SER A 103 15.40 -4.12 -0.64
CA SER A 103 16.02 -2.84 -0.29
C SER A 103 14.94 -1.75 -0.21
N VAL A 104 14.87 -1.08 0.94
CA VAL A 104 13.97 0.06 1.21
C VAL A 104 14.80 1.33 1.45
N GLY A 105 14.25 2.50 1.11
CA GLY A 105 14.95 3.78 1.25
C GLY A 105 16.00 4.08 0.16
N GLN A 106 16.20 3.16 -0.78
CA GLN A 106 17.12 3.31 -1.90
C GLN A 106 16.69 4.43 -2.84
N HIS A 107 17.63 5.28 -3.26
CA HIS A 107 17.37 6.31 -4.25
C HIS A 107 18.16 6.10 -5.56
N GLN A 108 19.41 5.61 -5.48
CA GLN A 108 20.26 5.31 -6.63
C GLN A 108 20.69 3.85 -6.63
N LEU A 109 20.28 3.07 -7.64
CA LEU A 109 20.64 1.65 -7.76
C LEU A 109 22.16 1.39 -7.86
N SER A 110 22.93 2.37 -8.33
CA SER A 110 24.39 2.32 -8.39
C SER A 110 25.09 2.47 -7.04
N ARG A 111 24.37 2.83 -5.96
CA ARG A 111 24.93 3.09 -4.63
C ARG A 111 24.29 2.17 -3.59
N ALA A 112 24.76 0.94 -3.48
CA ALA A 112 24.21 -0.05 -2.53
C ALA A 112 24.29 0.38 -1.04
N TRP A 113 25.15 1.35 -0.70
CA TRP A 113 25.45 1.80 0.66
C TRP A 113 25.05 3.26 0.91
N GLU A 114 23.77 3.61 0.69
CA GLU A 114 23.23 4.88 1.17
C GLU A 114 22.83 4.76 2.66
N GLU A 115 23.05 5.79 3.46
CA GLU A 115 22.85 5.77 4.93
C GLU A 115 21.45 5.28 5.37
N ASN A 116 20.42 5.68 4.62
CA ASN A 116 19.01 5.38 4.87
C ASN A 116 18.52 4.08 4.20
N VAL A 117 19.40 3.34 3.52
CA VAL A 117 19.05 2.04 2.93
C VAL A 117 19.01 0.95 4.00
N ARG A 118 17.98 0.11 3.95
CA ARG A 118 17.86 -1.09 4.79
C ARG A 118 17.51 -2.29 3.90
N PHE A 119 18.17 -3.41 4.17
CA PHE A 119 17.95 -4.67 3.47
C PHE A 119 17.21 -5.65 4.37
N HIS A 120 16.06 -6.14 3.90
CA HIS A 120 15.21 -7.09 4.62
C HIS A 120 15.24 -8.45 3.92
N ARG A 121 15.21 -9.53 4.71
CA ARG A 121 15.04 -10.91 4.21
C ARG A 121 13.56 -11.18 3.95
N VAL A 122 13.25 -11.92 2.89
CA VAL A 122 11.88 -12.38 2.60
C VAL A 122 11.62 -13.66 3.41
N SER A 123 10.59 -13.65 4.25
CA SER A 123 10.19 -14.83 5.05
C SER A 123 9.14 -15.70 4.37
N LYS A 124 8.34 -15.11 3.46
CA LYS A 124 7.29 -15.80 2.70
C LYS A 124 7.05 -15.09 1.37
N ILE A 125 6.80 -15.87 0.32
CA ILE A 125 6.31 -15.41 -0.97
C ILE A 125 4.90 -15.95 -1.15
N ILE A 126 4.00 -15.13 -1.70
CA ILE A 126 2.64 -15.53 -2.08
C ILE A 126 2.44 -15.13 -3.53
N LEU A 127 2.53 -16.10 -4.44
CA LEU A 127 2.20 -15.92 -5.85
C LEU A 127 0.67 -15.98 -6.03
N HIS A 128 0.14 -15.09 -6.87
CA HIS A 128 -1.27 -15.15 -7.28
C HIS A 128 -1.52 -16.42 -8.11
N LYS A 129 -2.67 -17.06 -7.92
CA LYS A 129 -3.07 -18.21 -8.74
C LYS A 129 -3.45 -17.75 -10.13
N THR A 130 -2.72 -18.18 -11.15
CA THR A 130 -3.20 -18.12 -12.54
C THR A 130 -4.13 -19.32 -12.76
N LEU A 131 -5.37 -19.06 -13.18
CA LEU A 131 -6.34 -20.08 -13.59
C LEU A 131 -6.11 -20.45 -15.06
#